data_AF-A0A959K8W4-F1
#
_entry.id   AF-A0A959K8W4-F1
#
_cell.length_a   1.000
_cell.length_b   1.000
_cell.length_c   1.000
_cell.angle_alpha   90.00
_cell.angle_beta   90.00
_cell.angle_gamma   90.00
#
_symmetry.space_group_name_H-M   'P 1'
#
loop_
_entity.id
_entity.type
_entity.pdbx_description
1 polymer ?
#
loop_
_entity_poly.entity_id
_entity_poly.type
_entity_poly.pdbx_seq_one_letter_code
_entity_poly.pdbx_strand_id
1 'polypeptide(L)'
;MKTSWRRLRQIEKFLTGEVTQMESDLFRARLDRDEDLKSDLSVQRQAYQVIRDYARKQVQQEIAAIDQRLFNGGQSQEFQRQIHRIFS
;
A
#
# COMPACT_ATOMS: atom_id res chain seq x y z
N MET A 1 24.25 -3.59 -17.19
CA MET A 1 24.49 -2.89 -15.91
C MET A 1 24.04 -3.78 -14.75
N LYS A 2 24.94 -4.41 -14.00
CA LYS A 2 24.62 -5.32 -12.88
C LYS A 2 24.39 -4.58 -11.54
N THR A 3 24.81 -3.32 -11.46
CA THR A 3 24.79 -2.49 -10.25
C THR A 3 23.41 -1.89 -9.95
N SER A 4 22.65 -1.44 -10.96
CA SER A 4 21.32 -0.85 -10.74
C SER A 4 20.29 -1.88 -10.23
N TRP A 5 20.30 -3.09 -10.79
CA TRP A 5 19.41 -4.18 -10.36
C TRP A 5 19.67 -4.62 -8.91
N ARG A 6 20.94 -4.68 -8.51
CA ARG A 6 21.31 -5.02 -7.13
C ARG A 6 20.84 -3.92 -6.17
N ARG A 7 20.98 -2.66 -6.57
CA ARG A 7 20.53 -1.51 -5.79
C ARG A 7 19.01 -1.52 -5.61
N LEU A 8 18.26 -1.71 -6.70
CA LEU A 8 16.81 -1.83 -6.66
C LEU A 8 16.38 -2.94 -5.71
N ARG A 9 16.99 -4.12 -5.82
CA ARG A 9 16.67 -5.25 -4.93
C ARG A 9 16.97 -4.97 -3.45
N GLN A 10 18.04 -4.22 -3.16
CA GLN A 10 18.35 -3.82 -1.79
C GLN A 10 17.32 -2.83 -1.24
N ILE A 11 16.90 -1.84 -2.06
CA ILE A 11 15.85 -0.90 -1.68
C ILE A 11 14.54 -1.65 -1.43
N GLU A 12 14.16 -2.58 -2.31
CA GLU A 12 12.95 -3.39 -2.17
C GLU A 12 12.92 -4.14 -0.85
N LYS A 13 13.96 -4.94 -0.58
CA LYS A 13 14.04 -5.71 0.66
C LYS A 13 13.97 -4.83 1.91
N PHE A 14 14.58 -3.64 1.84
CA PHE A 14 14.54 -2.68 2.93
C PHE A 14 13.14 -2.10 3.14
N LEU A 15 12.42 -1.78 2.05
CA LEU A 15 11.06 -1.24 2.11
C LEU A 15 10.01 -2.29 2.53
N THR A 16 10.17 -3.54 2.12
CA THR A 16 9.26 -4.64 2.49
C THR A 16 9.53 -5.23 3.87
N GLY A 17 10.64 -4.85 4.52
CA GLY A 17 11.03 -5.37 5.83
C GLY A 17 11.63 -6.78 5.78
N GLU A 18 12.04 -7.25 4.60
CA GLU A 18 12.68 -8.56 4.38
C GLU A 18 14.18 -8.58 4.75
N VAL A 19 14.66 -7.54 5.43
CA VAL A 19 16.04 -7.43 5.90
C VAL A 19 16.14 -7.72 7.39
N THR A 20 17.25 -8.32 7.81
CA THR A 20 17.59 -8.40 9.23
C THR A 20 17.86 -7.01 9.81
N GLN A 21 17.82 -6.89 11.14
CA GLN A 21 18.13 -5.63 11.83
C GLN A 21 19.53 -5.10 11.46
N MET A 22 20.53 -5.98 11.42
CA MET A 22 21.90 -5.64 11.02
C MET A 22 21.96 -5.11 9.58
N GLU A 23 21.27 -5.74 8.64
CA GLU A 23 21.22 -5.29 7.25
C GLU A 23 20.50 -3.93 7.12
N SER A 24 19.45 -3.71 7.92
CA SER A 24 18.74 -2.42 7.99
C SER A 24 19.67 -1.30 8.47
N ASP A 25 20.44 -1.54 9.52
CA ASP A 25 21.37 -0.54 10.07
C ASP A 25 22.53 -0.26 9.13
N LEU A 26 23.08 -1.29 8.48
CA LEU A 26 24.07 -1.12 7.41
C LEU A 26 23.52 -0.34 6.22
N PHE A 27 22.27 -0.59 5.82
CA PHE A 27 21.63 0.13 4.73
C PHE A 27 21.45 1.60 5.08
N ARG A 28 20.99 1.92 6.30
CA ARG A 28 20.87 3.29 6.80
C ARG A 28 22.22 4.03 6.80
N ALA A 29 23.27 3.39 7.31
CA ALA A 29 24.62 3.98 7.28
C ALA A 29 25.13 4.25 5.85
N ARG A 30 24.69 3.47 4.85
CA ARG A 30 25.02 3.74 3.44
C ARG A 30 24.22 4.91 2.87
N LEU A 31 22.96 5.09 3.26
CA LEU A 31 22.15 6.24 2.84
C LEU A 31 22.77 7.58 3.24
N ASP A 32 23.50 7.63 4.37
CA ASP A 32 24.17 8.84 4.83
C ASP A 32 25.35 9.26 3.93
N ARG A 33 25.82 8.37 3.05
CA ARG A 33 27.01 8.60 2.21
C ARG A 33 26.72 8.53 0.71
N ASP A 34 25.67 7.85 0.29
CA ASP A 34 25.29 7.63 -1.11
C ASP A 34 23.99 8.40 -1.41
N GLU A 35 24.15 9.64 -1.90
CA GLU A 35 23.01 10.52 -2.24
C GLU A 35 22.17 9.95 -3.40
N ASP A 36 22.76 9.20 -4.34
CA ASP A 36 22.01 8.54 -5.40
C ASP A 36 21.11 7.45 -4.82
N LEU A 37 21.63 6.63 -3.90
CA LEU A 37 20.85 5.59 -3.22
C LEU A 37 19.69 6.19 -2.42
N LYS A 38 19.90 7.35 -1.80
CA LYS A 38 18.88 8.09 -1.06
C LYS A 38 17.81 8.67 -1.98
N SER A 39 18.21 9.19 -3.14
CA SER A 39 17.29 9.64 -4.19
C SER A 39 16.45 8.47 -4.71
N ASP A 40 17.08 7.35 -5.06
CA ASP A 40 16.42 6.13 -5.53
C ASP A 40 15.38 5.62 -4.50
N LEU A 41 15.76 5.57 -3.22
CA LEU A 41 14.85 5.19 -2.12
C LEU A 41 13.66 6.15 -2.00
N SER A 42 13.89 7.46 -2.14
CA SER A 42 12.84 8.48 -2.06
C SER A 42 11.81 8.33 -3.17
N VAL A 43 12.27 8.17 -4.42
CA VAL A 43 11.40 7.97 -5.59
C VAL A 43 10.57 6.71 -5.42
N GLN A 44 11.18 5.62 -4.95
CA GLN A 44 10.47 4.35 -4.78
C GLN A 44 9.41 4.41 -3.67
N ARG A 45 9.70 5.11 -2.56
CA ARG A 45 8.69 5.40 -1.51
C ARG A 45 7.52 6.20 -2.05
N GLN A 46 7.78 7.22 -2.86
CA GLN A 46 6.74 8.04 -3.48
C GLN A 46 5.88 7.21 -4.44
N ALA A 47 6.49 6.36 -5.26
CA ALA A 47 5.77 5.45 -6.14
C ALA A 47 4.83 4.52 -5.35
N TYR A 48 5.33 3.91 -4.27
CA TYR A 48 4.50 3.08 -3.38
C TYR A 48 3.38 3.85 -2.71
N GLN A 49 3.63 5.10 -2.31
CA GLN A 49 2.59 5.95 -1.76
C GLN A 49 1.47 6.20 -2.77
N VAL A 50 1.81 6.57 -4.01
CA VAL A 50 0.84 6.83 -5.08
C VAL A 50 0.01 5.57 -5.40
N ILE A 51 0.67 4.41 -5.52
CA ILE A 51 0.00 3.13 -5.77
C ILE A 51 -0.98 2.81 -4.63
N ARG A 52 -0.53 2.97 -3.37
CA ARG A 52 -1.36 2.71 -2.19
C ARG A 52 -2.57 3.63 -2.12
N ASP A 53 -2.38 4.92 -2.37
CA ASP A 53 -3.47 5.90 -2.33
C ASP A 53 -4.49 5.67 -3.44
N TYR A 54 -4.01 5.29 -4.63
CA TYR A 54 -4.89 4.90 -5.73
C TYR A 54 -5.69 3.64 -5.39
N ALA A 55 -5.03 2.58 -4.93
CA ALA A 55 -5.69 1.34 -4.55
C ALA A 55 -6.74 1.56 -3.45
N ARG A 56 -6.44 2.41 -2.46
CA ARG A 56 -7.40 2.79 -1.41
C ARG A 56 -8.64 3.48 -1.97
N LYS A 57 -8.47 4.41 -2.92
CA LYS A 57 -9.60 5.08 -3.58
C LYS A 57 -10.46 4.09 -4.36
N GLN A 58 -9.84 3.15 -5.05
CA GLN A 58 -10.56 2.12 -5.79
C GLN A 58 -11.39 1.23 -4.84
N VAL A 59 -10.81 0.75 -3.74
CA VAL A 59 -11.53 -0.04 -2.74
C VAL A 59 -12.69 0.76 -2.13
N GLN A 60 -12.52 2.06 -1.86
CA GLN A 60 -13.61 2.92 -1.39
C GLN A 60 -14.75 3.03 -2.39
N GLN A 61 -14.44 3.15 -3.68
CA GLN A 61 -15.46 3.18 -4.74
C GLN A 61 -16.20 1.85 -4.85
N GLU A 62 -15.50 0.72 -4.75
CA GLU A 62 -16.10 -0.61 -4.76
C GLU A 62 -17.05 -0.81 -3.57
N ILE A 63 -16.64 -0.43 -2.36
CA ILE A 63 -17.47 -0.47 -1.16
C ILE A 63 -18.71 0.42 -1.34
N ALA A 64 -18.54 1.65 -1.82
CA ALA A 64 -19.66 2.57 -2.04
C ALA A 64 -20.65 2.02 -3.08
N ALA A 65 -20.17 1.39 -4.15
CA ALA A 65 -21.03 0.77 -5.16
C ALA A 65 -21.80 -0.43 -4.60
N ILE A 66 -21.17 -1.25 -3.75
CA ILE A 66 -21.83 -2.36 -3.04
C ILE A 66 -22.90 -1.83 -2.09
N ASP A 67 -22.57 -0.81 -1.29
CA ASP A 67 -23.50 -0.17 -0.36
C ASP A 67 -24.73 0.40 -1.10
N GLN A 68 -24.50 1.12 -2.21
CA GLN A 68 -25.58 1.64 -3.03
C GLN A 68 -26.49 0.53 -3.59
N ARG A 69 -25.92 -0.60 -4.02
CA ARG A 69 -26.71 -1.74 -4.52
C ARG A 69 -27.52 -2.43 -3.42
N LEU A 70 -26.93 -2.63 -2.25
CA LEU A 70 -27.56 -3.36 -1.14
C LEU A 70 -28.58 -2.52 -0.37
N PHE A 71 -28.36 -1.20 -0.24
CA PHE A 71 -29.20 -0.34 0.58
C PHE A 71 -30.05 0.67 -0.20
N ASN A 72 -29.68 1.02 -1.44
CA ASN A 72 -30.45 1.98 -2.24
C ASN A 72 -31.08 1.37 -3.51
N GLY A 73 -30.64 0.17 -3.93
CA GLY A 73 -31.33 -0.63 -4.93
C GLY A 73 -32.53 -1.33 -4.31
N GLY A 74 -33.75 -1.00 -4.75
CA GLY A 74 -35.01 -1.50 -4.16
C GLY A 74 -35.23 -3.02 -4.13
N GLN A 75 -34.26 -3.84 -4.55
CA GLN A 75 -34.31 -5.31 -4.52
C GLN A 75 -33.89 -5.93 -3.17
N SER A 76 -33.31 -5.19 -2.24
CA SER A 76 -32.71 -5.76 -1.01
C SER A 76 -33.42 -5.38 0.30
N GLN A 77 -34.70 -4.99 0.26
CA GLN A 77 -35.45 -4.58 1.46
C GLN A 77 -35.53 -5.64 2.58
N GLU A 78 -35.47 -6.93 2.25
CA GLU A 78 -35.39 -8.02 3.24
C GLU A 78 -34.02 -8.06 3.93
N PHE A 79 -32.94 -7.93 3.16
CA PHE A 79 -31.57 -7.89 3.66
C PHE A 79 -31.33 -6.68 4.56
N GLN A 80 -31.83 -5.51 4.18
CA GLN A 80 -31.77 -4.29 5.00
C GLN A 80 -32.47 -4.46 6.34
N ARG A 81 -33.69 -5.03 6.34
CA ARG A 81 -34.46 -5.29 7.57
C ARG A 81 -33.74 -6.28 8.48
N GLN A 82 -33.08 -7.29 7.91
CA GLN A 82 -32.35 -8.29 8.67
C GLN A 82 -31.08 -7.71 9.31
N ILE A 83 -30.32 -6.88 8.60
CA ILE A 83 -29.16 -6.16 9.15
C ILE A 83 -29.59 -5.18 10.24
N HIS A 84 -30.61 -4.34 10.00
CA HIS A 84 -31.09 -3.42 11.04
C HIS A 84 -31.45 -4.16 12.33
N ARG A 85 -32.08 -5.34 12.24
CA ARG A 85 -32.45 -6.14 13.42
C ARG A 85 -31.25 -6.74 14.16
N ILE A 86 -30.10 -6.94 13.51
CA ILE A 86 -28.88 -7.45 14.15
C ILE A 86 -28.13 -6.34 14.90
N PHE A 87 -28.19 -5.11 14.39
CA PHE A 87 -27.51 -3.94 14.96
C PHE A 87 -28.43 -3.02 15.79
N SER A 88 -29.66 -3.48 16.09
CA SER A 88 -30.57 -2.87 17.08
C SER A 88 -30.33 -3.47 18.45
#